data_AF-A0A657I3Y6-F1
#
_entry.id   AF-A0A657I3Y6-F1
#
_cell.length_a   1.000
_cell.length_b   1.000
_cell.length_c   1.000
_cell.angle_alpha   90.00
_cell.angle_beta   90.00
_cell.angle_gamma   90.00
#
_symmetry.space_group_name_H-M   'P 1'
#
loop_
_entity.id
_entity.type
_entity.pdbx_description
1 polymer ?
#
loop_
_entity_poly.entity_id
_entity_poly.type
_entity_poly.pdbx_seq_one_letter_code
_entity_poly.pdbx_strand_id
1 'polypeptide(L)'
;MTEFSKLLAGLKLPSWLNKGDPTRLLRACVKFWSQVYGWITWPLKQFDPLVCPEPLLNLIAWERDIDRFKGEPLDIFRKRVNYAFINAQQAGEVAGFIAIFERLGIGYVELLERQDGLDWDVIVVRVTNSQIAENGDLLLEIIRKYGRTCRRYQFEVITALPLNINIGWYQGEYICWPATLGDVNNQPEATYSASLK
;
A
#
# COMPACT_ATOMS: atom_id res chain seq x y z
N MET A 1 -0.68 19.57 19.31
CA MET A 1 -0.01 20.84 19.69
C MET A 1 1.18 20.52 20.57
N THR A 2 2.36 21.04 20.23
CA THR A 2 3.58 20.82 21.03
C THR A 2 3.53 21.63 22.33
N GLU A 3 4.24 21.21 23.37
CA GLU A 3 4.23 21.91 24.68
C GLU A 3 4.62 23.39 24.55
N PHE A 4 5.59 23.70 23.69
CA PHE A 4 5.97 25.08 23.39
C PHE A 4 4.81 25.93 22.87
N SER A 5 4.02 25.39 21.92
CA SER A 5 2.84 26.10 21.39
C SER A 5 1.76 26.33 22.45
N LYS A 6 1.60 25.40 23.40
CA LYS A 6 0.63 25.53 24.51
C LYS A 6 1.07 26.63 25.48
N LEU A 7 2.34 26.65 25.86
CA LEU A 7 2.91 27.67 26.73
C LEU A 7 2.80 29.06 26.10
N LEU A 8 3.11 29.16 24.81
CA LEU A 8 3.00 30.39 24.04
C LEU A 8 1.56 30.92 23.94
N ALA A 9 0.58 30.03 23.72
CA ALA A 9 -0.84 30.38 23.72
C ALA A 9 -1.37 30.71 25.13
N GLY A 10 -0.73 30.18 26.17
CA GLY A 10 -1.06 30.42 27.57
C GLY A 10 -0.54 31.74 28.15
N LEU A 11 0.29 32.49 27.42
CA LEU A 11 0.84 33.77 27.88
C LEU A 11 -0.27 34.81 28.06
N LYS A 12 -0.38 35.35 29.28
CA LYS A 12 -1.35 36.38 29.66
C LYS A 12 -0.63 37.57 30.31
N LEU A 13 -1.05 38.77 29.96
CA LEU A 13 -0.59 39.98 30.66
C LEU A 13 -1.34 40.14 31.99
N PRO A 14 -0.70 40.74 33.00
CA PRO A 14 -1.37 41.17 34.23
C PRO A 14 -2.58 42.08 33.94
N SER A 15 -3.56 42.09 34.84
CA SER A 15 -4.84 42.81 34.67
C SER A 15 -4.69 44.33 34.48
N TRP A 16 -3.58 44.92 34.93
CA TRP A 16 -3.28 46.35 34.79
C TRP A 16 -2.55 46.70 33.47
N LEU A 17 -2.02 45.71 32.74
CA LEU A 17 -1.26 45.89 31.50
C LEU A 17 -1.97 45.29 30.27
N ASN A 18 -3.13 44.68 30.45
CA ASN A 18 -3.81 43.89 29.41
C ASN A 18 -4.62 44.70 28.38
N LYS A 19 -4.44 46.01 28.29
CA LYS A 19 -5.17 46.91 27.38
C LYS A 19 -4.21 47.73 26.52
N GLY A 20 -4.66 48.08 25.31
CA GLY A 20 -3.92 48.97 24.41
C GLY A 20 -2.70 48.34 23.74
N ASP A 21 -1.62 49.11 23.62
CA ASP A 21 -0.39 48.73 22.92
C ASP A 21 0.39 47.55 23.53
N PRO A 22 0.46 47.34 24.86
CA PRO A 22 1.09 46.16 25.44
C PRO A 22 0.46 44.84 24.96
N THR A 23 -0.85 44.78 24.76
CA THR A 23 -1.53 43.60 24.21
C THR A 23 -1.17 43.37 22.74
N ARG A 24 -0.97 44.45 21.97
CA ARG A 24 -0.47 44.36 20.58
C ARG A 24 0.95 43.82 20.57
N LEU A 25 1.80 44.29 21.48
CA LEU A 25 3.17 43.80 21.65
C LEU A 25 3.19 42.31 22.01
N LEU A 26 2.39 41.87 22.98
CA LEU A 26 2.30 40.45 23.34
C LEU A 26 1.92 39.59 22.13
N ARG A 27 0.90 40.00 21.36
CA ARG A 27 0.48 39.27 20.14
C ARG A 27 1.60 39.24 19.10
N ALA A 28 2.34 40.33 18.93
CA ALA A 28 3.48 40.39 18.02
C ALA A 28 4.59 39.43 18.46
N CYS A 29 4.93 39.40 19.75
CA CYS A 29 5.90 38.47 20.32
C CYS A 29 5.46 37.01 20.15
N VAL A 30 4.20 36.68 20.45
CA VAL A 30 3.62 35.34 20.24
C VAL A 30 3.76 34.93 18.78
N LYS A 31 3.36 35.80 17.84
CA LYS A 31 3.49 35.53 16.41
C LYS A 31 4.94 35.33 15.99
N PHE A 32 5.85 36.21 16.41
CA PHE A 32 7.27 36.11 16.10
C PHE A 32 7.86 34.79 16.59
N TRP A 33 7.67 34.45 17.87
CA TRP A 33 8.20 33.21 18.44
C TRP A 33 7.56 31.96 17.83
N SER A 34 6.29 32.03 17.42
CA SER A 34 5.67 30.93 16.66
C SER A 34 6.33 30.71 15.30
N GLN A 35 6.74 31.79 14.61
CA GLN A 35 7.46 31.71 13.33
C GLN A 35 8.87 31.17 13.52
N VAL A 36 9.60 31.67 14.51
CA VAL A 36 10.94 31.18 14.87
C VAL A 36 10.91 29.69 15.22
N TYR A 37 9.94 29.26 16.02
CA TYR A 37 9.74 27.85 16.31
C TYR A 37 9.44 27.05 15.05
N GLY A 38 8.63 27.60 14.14
CA GLY A 38 8.40 27.03 12.81
C GLY A 38 9.70 26.82 12.04
N TRP A 39 10.60 27.80 12.01
CA TRP A 39 11.89 27.71 11.33
C TRP A 39 12.83 26.69 11.97
N ILE A 40 12.92 26.66 13.30
CA ILE A 40 13.78 25.72 14.03
C ILE A 40 13.29 24.28 13.87
N THR A 41 11.97 24.07 13.85
CA THR A 41 11.38 22.73 13.69
C THR A 41 11.22 22.29 12.24
N TRP A 42 11.35 23.20 11.27
CA TRP A 42 11.18 22.87 9.86
C TRP A 42 12.14 21.76 9.37
N PRO A 43 13.45 21.77 9.71
CA PRO A 43 14.36 20.68 9.34
C PRO A 43 13.93 19.32 9.88
N LEU A 44 13.38 19.27 11.10
CA LEU A 44 12.92 18.02 11.71
C LEU A 44 11.78 17.38 10.91
N LYS A 45 10.93 18.21 10.29
CA LYS A 45 9.83 17.73 9.44
C LYS A 45 10.31 17.16 8.11
N GLN A 46 11.54 17.47 7.70
CA GLN A 46 12.09 16.97 6.44
C GLN A 46 12.57 15.52 6.53
N PHE A 47 12.71 14.95 7.73
CA PHE A 47 13.04 13.53 7.92
C PHE A 47 11.86 12.58 7.63
N ASP A 48 10.64 13.09 7.53
CA ASP A 48 9.47 12.30 7.16
C ASP A 48 9.45 12.03 5.64
N PRO A 49 9.67 10.77 5.18
CA PRO A 49 9.72 10.44 3.76
C PRO A 49 8.40 10.71 3.04
N LEU A 50 7.26 10.72 3.75
CA LEU A 50 5.95 10.91 3.13
C LEU A 50 5.71 12.36 2.70
N VAL A 51 6.43 13.32 3.28
CA VAL A 51 6.22 14.75 3.08
C VAL A 51 7.44 15.44 2.48
N CYS A 52 8.65 14.90 2.66
CA CYS A 52 9.90 15.56 2.31
C CYS A 52 10.03 15.85 0.80
N PRO A 53 10.81 16.88 0.41
CA PRO A 53 11.11 17.15 -0.98
C PRO A 53 11.91 16.01 -1.60
N GLU A 54 11.74 15.82 -2.91
CA GLU A 54 12.33 14.69 -3.66
C GLU A 54 13.86 14.57 -3.55
N PRO A 55 14.67 15.66 -3.58
CA PRO A 55 16.12 15.53 -3.42
C PRO A 55 16.53 14.94 -2.06
N LEU A 56 15.81 15.31 -1.00
CA LEU A 56 16.06 14.75 0.33
C LEU A 56 15.54 13.31 0.44
N LEU A 57 14.41 13.02 -0.20
CA LEU A 57 13.89 11.66 -0.28
C LEU A 57 14.91 10.70 -0.87
N ASN A 58 15.64 11.13 -1.92
CA ASN A 58 16.69 10.32 -2.52
C ASN A 58 17.85 10.03 -1.55
N LEU A 59 18.21 10.99 -0.69
CA LEU A 59 19.23 10.78 0.35
C LEU A 59 18.76 9.79 1.42
N ILE A 60 17.50 9.90 1.86
CA ILE A 60 16.90 8.97 2.82
C ILE A 60 16.75 7.57 2.18
N ALA A 61 16.40 7.51 0.90
CA ALA A 61 16.31 6.26 0.15
C ALA A 61 17.67 5.56 0.08
N TRP A 62 18.73 6.33 -0.19
CA TRP A 62 20.10 5.82 -0.19
C TRP A 62 20.52 5.25 1.17
N GLU A 63 20.23 5.96 2.28
CA GLU A 63 20.49 5.47 3.64
C GLU A 63 19.76 4.14 3.91
N ARG A 64 18.56 3.98 3.35
CA ARG A 64 17.71 2.80 3.54
C ARG A 64 17.87 1.73 2.46
N ASP A 65 18.89 1.86 1.61
CA ASP A 65 19.20 0.91 0.54
C ASP A 65 18.01 0.67 -0.41
N ILE A 66 17.30 1.74 -0.77
CA ILE A 66 16.18 1.73 -1.73
C ILE A 66 16.58 2.47 -3.00
N ASP A 67 16.69 1.72 -4.09
CA ASP A 67 16.89 2.27 -5.42
C ASP A 67 15.55 2.59 -6.10
N ARG A 68 15.54 3.74 -6.79
CA ARG A 68 14.41 4.19 -7.60
C ARG A 68 14.50 3.59 -8.99
N PHE A 69 13.44 2.92 -9.44
CA PHE A 69 13.38 2.41 -10.81
C PHE A 69 12.87 3.48 -11.79
N LYS A 70 13.07 3.22 -13.10
CA LYS A 70 12.74 4.18 -14.15
C LYS A 70 11.23 4.40 -14.21
N GLY A 71 10.79 5.65 -14.07
CA GLY A 71 9.38 6.02 -14.15
C GLY A 71 8.56 5.72 -12.90
N GLU A 72 9.20 5.40 -11.77
CA GLU A 72 8.48 5.13 -10.51
C GLU A 72 7.66 6.35 -10.04
N PRO A 73 6.34 6.18 -9.78
CA PRO A 73 5.50 7.20 -9.17
C PRO A 73 6.02 7.62 -7.79
N LEU A 74 6.01 8.92 -7.53
CA LEU A 74 6.59 9.49 -6.30
C LEU A 74 5.87 9.01 -5.03
N ASP A 75 4.57 8.73 -5.08
CA ASP A 75 3.81 8.21 -3.94
C ASP A 75 4.27 6.80 -3.52
N ILE A 76 4.50 5.91 -4.48
CA ILE A 76 4.98 4.55 -4.24
C ILE A 76 6.42 4.60 -3.70
N PHE A 77 7.27 5.42 -4.32
CA PHE A 77 8.65 5.60 -3.87
C PHE A 77 8.71 6.07 -2.41
N ARG A 78 7.88 7.04 -2.02
CA ARG A 78 7.77 7.50 -0.63
C ARG A 78 7.36 6.38 0.33
N LYS A 79 6.36 5.58 -0.04
CA LYS A 79 5.92 4.43 0.78
C LYS A 79 7.04 3.39 0.94
N ARG A 80 7.77 3.07 -0.13
CA ARG A 80 8.92 2.14 -0.07
C ARG A 80 10.00 2.62 0.88
N VAL A 81 10.38 3.89 0.78
CA VAL A 81 11.38 4.50 1.67
C VAL A 81 10.88 4.53 3.11
N ASN A 82 9.61 4.86 3.35
CA ASN A 82 9.03 4.90 4.69
C ASN A 82 9.00 3.52 5.36
N TYR A 83 8.57 2.48 4.63
CA TYR A 83 8.42 1.13 5.16
C TYR A 83 9.66 0.23 5.00
N ALA A 84 10.78 0.76 4.49
CA ALA A 84 11.98 -0.01 4.15
C ALA A 84 12.45 -0.94 5.28
N PHE A 85 12.55 -0.45 6.51
CA PHE A 85 13.01 -1.25 7.65
C PHE A 85 12.05 -2.39 8.01
N ILE A 86 10.75 -2.11 8.08
CA ILE A 86 9.75 -3.12 8.44
C ILE A 86 9.65 -4.17 7.32
N ASN A 87 9.73 -3.74 6.06
CA ASN A 87 9.76 -4.63 4.91
C ASN A 87 11.02 -5.53 4.92
N ALA A 88 12.18 -4.97 5.23
CA ALA A 88 13.43 -5.73 5.33
C ALA A 88 13.38 -6.76 6.45
N GLN A 89 12.80 -6.42 7.61
CA GLN A 89 12.63 -7.35 8.73
C GLN A 89 11.73 -8.54 8.37
N GLN A 90 10.68 -8.29 7.59
CA GLN A 90 9.67 -9.28 7.21
C GLN A 90 9.97 -9.96 5.86
N ALA A 91 11.16 -9.69 5.29
CA ALA A 91 11.58 -10.26 4.03
C ALA A 91 11.71 -11.79 4.13
N GLY A 92 11.31 -12.48 3.06
CA GLY A 92 11.41 -13.93 2.99
C GLY A 92 10.42 -14.73 3.84
N GLU A 93 9.48 -14.09 4.55
CA GLU A 93 8.33 -14.76 5.16
C GLU A 93 7.10 -14.61 4.25
N VAL A 94 6.25 -15.64 4.17
CA VAL A 94 5.00 -15.59 3.37
C VAL A 94 4.06 -14.50 3.87
N ALA A 95 3.77 -14.46 5.17
CA ALA A 95 2.92 -13.43 5.78
C ALA A 95 3.55 -12.04 5.67
N GLY A 96 4.88 -11.96 5.85
CA GLY A 96 5.64 -10.73 5.67
C GLY A 96 5.50 -10.17 4.26
N PHE A 97 5.63 -11.02 3.24
CA PHE A 97 5.50 -10.63 1.85
C PHE A 97 4.09 -10.12 1.53
N ILE A 98 3.03 -10.78 2.02
CA ILE A 98 1.65 -10.28 1.89
C ILE A 98 1.51 -8.89 2.52
N ALA A 99 2.04 -8.70 3.73
CA ALA A 99 2.00 -7.40 4.41
C ALA A 99 2.79 -6.30 3.67
N ILE A 100 3.88 -6.64 2.97
CA ILE A 100 4.63 -5.68 2.14
C ILE A 100 3.73 -5.15 1.02
N PHE A 101 3.00 -6.03 0.34
CA PHE A 101 2.09 -5.67 -0.76
C PHE A 101 0.92 -4.81 -0.29
N GLU A 102 0.36 -5.13 0.87
CA GLU A 102 -0.71 -4.35 1.49
C GLU A 102 -0.24 -2.92 1.82
N ARG A 103 0.94 -2.77 2.44
CA ARG A 103 1.52 -1.45 2.79
C ARG A 103 1.85 -0.59 1.58
N LEU A 104 2.27 -1.21 0.48
CA LEU A 104 2.55 -0.51 -0.77
C LEU A 104 1.28 -0.20 -1.57
N GLY A 105 0.15 -0.85 -1.26
CA GLY A 105 -1.13 -0.64 -1.93
C GLY A 105 -1.21 -1.30 -3.31
N ILE A 106 -0.42 -2.36 -3.53
CA ILE A 106 -0.36 -3.06 -4.83
C ILE A 106 -1.56 -4.00 -4.97
N GLY A 107 -2.18 -4.42 -3.87
CA GLY A 107 -3.43 -5.20 -3.81
C GLY A 107 -3.21 -6.66 -3.37
N TYR A 108 -4.10 -7.57 -3.78
CA TYR A 108 -4.11 -8.97 -3.35
C TYR A 108 -2.95 -9.78 -3.93
N VAL A 109 -2.31 -10.62 -3.11
CA VAL A 109 -1.25 -11.54 -3.51
C VAL A 109 -1.35 -12.84 -2.71
N GLU A 110 -1.12 -13.97 -3.38
CA GLU A 110 -0.90 -15.25 -2.72
C GLU A 110 0.48 -15.79 -3.07
N LEU A 111 1.15 -16.40 -2.09
CA LEU A 111 2.40 -17.11 -2.31
C LEU A 111 2.17 -18.59 -2.07
N LEU A 112 2.46 -19.37 -3.10
CA LEU A 112 2.37 -20.82 -3.06
C LEU A 112 3.77 -21.40 -3.11
N GLU A 113 4.15 -22.05 -2.01
CA GLU A 113 5.39 -22.82 -1.93
C GLU A 113 5.09 -24.32 -2.08
N ARG A 114 6.06 -25.10 -2.58
CA ARG A 114 6.02 -26.58 -2.64
C ARG A 114 4.78 -27.15 -3.32
N GLN A 115 4.42 -26.57 -4.47
CA GLN A 115 3.35 -27.10 -5.31
C GLN A 115 3.78 -28.40 -6.00
N ASP A 116 2.84 -29.31 -6.20
CA ASP A 116 3.10 -30.55 -6.92
C ASP A 116 3.39 -30.26 -8.40
N GLY A 117 4.35 -30.99 -8.99
CA GLY A 117 4.79 -30.80 -10.38
C GLY A 117 5.74 -29.62 -10.63
N LEU A 118 6.14 -28.85 -9.60
CA LEU A 118 7.17 -27.81 -9.70
C LEU A 118 8.41 -28.15 -8.86
N ASP A 119 9.56 -27.61 -9.26
CA ASP A 119 10.79 -27.74 -8.48
C ASP A 119 10.63 -27.12 -7.09
N TRP A 120 11.27 -27.71 -6.08
CA TRP A 120 11.14 -27.29 -4.68
C TRP A 120 11.60 -25.86 -4.40
N ASP A 121 12.42 -25.28 -5.29
CA ASP A 121 12.95 -23.93 -5.19
C ASP A 121 12.08 -22.87 -5.89
N VAL A 122 11.02 -23.27 -6.59
CA VAL A 122 10.08 -22.37 -7.24
C VAL A 122 8.98 -21.94 -6.26
N ILE A 123 8.81 -20.62 -6.13
CA ILE A 123 7.72 -19.98 -5.39
C ILE A 123 6.81 -19.31 -6.43
N VAL A 124 5.54 -19.72 -6.43
CA VAL A 124 4.54 -19.14 -7.33
C VAL A 124 3.88 -17.96 -6.63
N VAL A 125 3.97 -16.79 -7.26
CA VAL A 125 3.36 -15.55 -6.79
C VAL A 125 2.13 -15.29 -7.65
N ARG A 126 0.96 -15.44 -7.04
CA ARG A 126 -0.31 -15.19 -7.70
C ARG A 126 -0.74 -13.75 -7.52
N VAL A 127 -1.02 -13.08 -8.63
CA VAL A 127 -1.37 -11.66 -8.70
C VAL A 127 -2.48 -11.46 -9.74
N THR A 128 -3.26 -10.39 -9.61
CA THR A 128 -4.31 -10.08 -10.57
C THR A 128 -3.75 -9.47 -11.86
N ASN A 129 -4.47 -9.63 -12.97
CA ASN A 129 -4.03 -9.14 -14.27
C ASN A 129 -3.78 -7.61 -14.30
N SER A 130 -4.64 -6.84 -13.62
CA SER A 130 -4.48 -5.39 -13.50
C SER A 130 -3.17 -4.98 -12.81
N GLN A 131 -2.74 -5.73 -11.79
CA GLN A 131 -1.54 -5.42 -11.01
C GLN A 131 -0.26 -5.62 -11.81
N ILE A 132 -0.17 -6.71 -12.59
CA ILE A 132 1.01 -6.96 -13.42
C ILE A 132 1.13 -5.91 -14.51
N ALA A 133 0.03 -5.56 -15.16
CA ALA A 133 0.03 -4.61 -16.27
C ALA A 133 0.49 -3.22 -15.83
N GLU A 134 0.09 -2.77 -14.63
CA GLU A 134 0.43 -1.44 -14.12
C GLU A 134 1.79 -1.37 -13.41
N ASN A 135 2.19 -2.44 -12.72
CA ASN A 135 3.29 -2.40 -11.74
C ASN A 135 4.38 -3.47 -11.97
N GLY A 136 4.55 -3.98 -13.19
CA GLY A 136 5.51 -5.06 -13.50
C GLY A 136 6.93 -4.81 -12.98
N ASP A 137 7.48 -3.62 -13.21
CA ASP A 137 8.84 -3.26 -12.74
C ASP A 137 8.94 -3.24 -11.22
N LEU A 138 7.89 -2.74 -10.54
CA LEU A 138 7.82 -2.69 -9.08
C LEU A 138 7.77 -4.10 -8.47
N LEU A 139 7.00 -5.02 -9.08
CA LEU A 139 6.93 -6.42 -8.64
C LEU A 139 8.30 -7.09 -8.70
N LEU A 140 9.02 -6.88 -9.79
CA LEU A 140 10.36 -7.44 -9.97
C LEU A 140 11.34 -6.88 -8.94
N GLU A 141 11.30 -5.56 -8.67
CA GLU A 141 12.13 -4.93 -7.65
C GLU A 141 11.81 -5.41 -6.23
N ILE A 142 10.53 -5.62 -5.90
CA ILE A 142 10.13 -6.19 -4.60
C ILE A 142 10.69 -7.60 -4.42
N ILE A 143 10.59 -8.44 -5.45
CA ILE A 143 11.14 -9.81 -5.41
C ILE A 143 12.65 -9.79 -5.27
N ARG A 144 13.34 -8.90 -6.01
CA ARG A 144 14.80 -8.75 -5.91
C ARG A 144 15.24 -8.33 -4.52
N LYS A 145 14.50 -7.41 -3.88
CA LYS A 145 14.90 -6.83 -2.59
C LYS A 145 14.47 -7.67 -1.39
N TYR A 146 13.26 -8.22 -1.42
CA TYR A 146 12.61 -8.84 -0.27
C TYR A 146 12.31 -10.34 -0.47
N GLY A 147 12.65 -10.88 -1.63
CA GLY A 147 12.55 -12.31 -1.91
C GLY A 147 13.50 -13.14 -1.05
N ARG A 148 13.16 -14.41 -0.88
CA ARG A 148 14.01 -15.42 -0.26
C ARG A 148 15.23 -15.64 -1.13
N THR A 149 16.40 -15.69 -0.50
CA THR A 149 17.65 -16.05 -1.17
C THR A 149 17.58 -17.47 -1.74
N CYS A 150 18.20 -17.69 -2.90
CA CYS A 150 18.27 -19.00 -3.57
C CYS A 150 16.90 -19.63 -3.88
N ARG A 151 15.89 -18.80 -4.19
CA ARG A 151 14.57 -19.24 -4.67
C ARG A 151 14.24 -18.58 -6.00
N ARG A 152 13.55 -19.31 -6.86
CA ARG A 152 13.06 -18.82 -8.16
C ARG A 152 11.61 -18.39 -8.01
N TYR A 153 11.29 -17.21 -8.51
CA TYR A 153 9.94 -16.66 -8.43
C TYR A 153 9.27 -16.71 -9.80
N GLN A 154 8.07 -17.28 -9.86
CA GLN A 154 7.24 -17.33 -11.06
C GLN A 154 5.92 -16.61 -10.79
N PHE A 155 5.55 -15.72 -11.71
CA PHE A 155 4.24 -15.06 -11.64
C PHE A 155 3.17 -15.93 -12.27
N GLU A 156 2.04 -16.07 -11.57
CA GLU A 156 0.83 -16.67 -12.08
C GLU A 156 -0.29 -15.62 -12.01
N VAL A 157 -0.99 -15.42 -13.13
CA VAL A 157 -2.01 -14.37 -13.23
C VAL A 157 -3.37 -14.95 -12.90
N ILE A 158 -4.00 -14.44 -11.83
CA ILE A 158 -5.40 -14.73 -11.54
C ILE A 158 -6.25 -13.73 -12.33
N THR A 159 -7.10 -14.25 -13.22
CA THR A 159 -8.12 -13.46 -13.91
C THR A 159 -9.48 -13.77 -13.28
N ALA A 160 -10.04 -12.82 -12.54
CA ALA A 160 -11.41 -12.93 -12.06
C ALA A 160 -12.37 -12.56 -13.21
N LEU A 161 -13.18 -13.51 -13.66
CA LEU A 161 -14.27 -13.22 -14.60
C LEU A 161 -15.58 -13.01 -13.82
N PRO A 162 -16.28 -11.88 -14.04
CA PRO A 162 -17.58 -11.68 -13.43
C PRO A 162 -18.58 -12.66 -14.04
N LEU A 163 -19.13 -13.55 -13.20
CA LEU A 163 -20.20 -14.45 -13.60
C LEU A 163 -21.56 -13.79 -13.34
N ASN A 164 -22.30 -13.49 -14.40
CA ASN A 164 -23.66 -12.97 -14.29
C ASN A 164 -24.66 -14.13 -14.47
N ILE A 165 -25.34 -14.50 -13.39
CA ILE A 165 -26.43 -15.48 -13.42
C ILE A 165 -27.74 -14.71 -13.52
N ASN A 166 -28.45 -14.87 -14.64
CA ASN A 166 -29.77 -14.28 -14.84
C ASN A 166 -30.85 -15.29 -14.48
N ILE A 167 -31.81 -14.88 -13.65
CA ILE A 167 -32.99 -15.67 -13.31
C ILE A 167 -34.19 -15.03 -14.00
N GLY A 168 -34.98 -15.84 -14.70
CA GLY A 168 -36.20 -15.40 -15.38
C GLY A 168 -37.40 -16.24 -14.96
N TRP A 169 -38.58 -15.63 -14.92
CA TRP A 169 -39.86 -16.30 -14.72
C TRP A 169 -40.78 -15.96 -15.90
N TYR A 170 -41.41 -16.99 -16.49
CA TYR A 170 -42.46 -16.84 -17.50
C TYR A 170 -43.66 -17.69 -17.07
N GLN A 171 -44.87 -17.17 -17.27
CA GLN A 171 -46.14 -17.60 -16.68
C GLN A 171 -46.33 -19.11 -16.45
N GLY A 172 -45.82 -19.61 -15.31
CA GLY A 172 -46.04 -20.98 -14.83
C GLY A 172 -44.84 -21.93 -14.94
N GLU A 173 -43.78 -21.56 -15.66
CA GLU A 173 -42.56 -22.38 -15.79
C GLU A 173 -41.35 -21.70 -15.13
N TYR A 174 -40.64 -22.48 -14.34
CA TYR A 174 -39.37 -22.08 -13.73
C TYR A 174 -38.23 -22.48 -14.67
N ILE A 175 -37.54 -21.50 -15.24
CA ILE A 175 -36.41 -21.72 -16.17
C ILE A 175 -35.11 -21.33 -15.46
N CYS A 176 -34.26 -22.32 -15.20
CA CYS A 176 -32.88 -22.09 -14.76
C CYS A 176 -31.95 -22.12 -15.96
N TRP A 177 -31.12 -21.08 -16.11
CA TRP A 177 -29.95 -21.12 -16.98
C TRP A 177 -28.74 -21.54 -16.15
N PRO A 178 -28.20 -22.77 -16.33
CA PRO A 178 -26.95 -23.13 -15.67
C PRO A 178 -25.80 -22.36 -16.32
N ALA A 179 -24.99 -21.71 -15.50
CA ALA A 179 -23.69 -21.22 -15.94
C ALA A 179 -22.65 -22.31 -15.66
N THR A 180 -21.98 -22.79 -16.70
CA THR A 180 -20.82 -23.68 -16.56
C THR A 180 -19.56 -22.85 -16.65
N LEU A 181 -18.69 -22.96 -15.64
CA LEU A 181 -17.33 -22.44 -15.74
C LEU A 181 -16.60 -23.38 -16.71
N GLY A 182 -16.28 -22.89 -17.91
CA GLY A 182 -15.62 -23.68 -18.94
C GLY A 182 -14.22 -24.08 -18.49
N ASP A 183 -14.09 -25.25 -17.88
CA ASP A 183 -12.80 -25.89 -17.68
C ASP A 183 -12.37 -26.46 -19.04
N VAL A 184 -11.15 -26.12 -19.49
CA VAL A 184 -10.68 -26.34 -20.87
C VAL A 184 -10.58 -27.83 -21.26
N ASN A 185 -10.83 -28.77 -20.33
CA ASN A 185 -10.63 -30.21 -20.58
C ASN A 185 -11.72 -31.17 -20.06
N ASN A 186 -12.93 -30.74 -19.72
CA ASN A 186 -13.99 -31.70 -19.38
C ASN A 186 -15.18 -31.67 -20.34
N GLN A 187 -15.50 -32.86 -20.85
CA GLN A 187 -16.51 -33.13 -21.87
C GLN A 187 -17.87 -32.53 -21.52
N PRO A 188 -18.60 -31.97 -22.51
CA PRO A 188 -19.84 -31.26 -22.27
C PRO A 188 -21.00 -32.25 -22.26
N GLU A 189 -21.14 -33.12 -21.26
CA GLU A 189 -22.31 -33.99 -21.19
C GLU A 189 -22.61 -34.48 -19.76
N ALA A 190 -23.30 -33.63 -18.99
CA ALA A 190 -24.10 -34.10 -17.87
C ALA A 190 -25.31 -33.18 -17.68
N THR A 191 -26.40 -33.52 -18.35
CA THR A 191 -27.72 -32.95 -18.06
C THR A 191 -28.23 -33.56 -16.77
N TYR A 192 -28.13 -32.84 -15.65
CA TYR A 192 -28.74 -33.25 -14.40
C TYR A 192 -30.21 -32.84 -14.38
N SER A 193 -31.11 -33.80 -14.52
CA SER A 193 -32.54 -33.59 -14.26
C SER A 193 -32.86 -33.96 -12.82
N ALA A 194 -33.50 -33.04 -12.09
CA ALA A 194 -34.08 -33.31 -10.79
C ALA A 194 -35.54 -33.72 -10.97
N SER A 195 -35.91 -34.95 -10.61
CA SER A 195 -37.32 -35.35 -10.49
C SER A 195 -37.79 -35.15 -9.05
N LEU A 196 -38.88 -34.41 -8.86
CA LEU A 196 -39.61 -34.39 -7.59
C LEU A 196 -40.37 -35.70 -7.41
N LYS A 197 -40.28 -36.27 -6.20
CA LYS A 197 -41.21 -37.30 -5.72
C LYS A 197 -42.49 -36.64 -5.23
#